data_AF-M7TZQ8-F1
#
_entry.id   AF-M7TZQ8-F1
#
_cell.length_a   1.000
_cell.length_b   1.000
_cell.length_c   1.000
_cell.angle_alpha   90.00
_cell.angle_beta   90.00
_cell.angle_gamma   90.00
#
_symmetry.space_group_name_H-M   'P 1'
#
loop_
_entity.id
_entity.type
_entity.pdbx_description
1 polymer ?
#
loop_
_entity_poly.entity_id
_entity_poly.type
_entity_poly.pdbx_seq_one_letter_code
_entity_poly.pdbx_strand_id
1 'polypeptide(L)'
;MAVKKAVADRYTERSWNLENHAQLSRIRQCIEAARANLRLGRWIRDSTISHKLLTCNLHNIFNAATILLLNQLLFDSLGESQDLRDIWFAIECFEAEGRGENNYAKDCTRVLKDLDALVKRMRDQTFEDRSQVRNSQFATPQTQLTATTAYDVGFILNPEVPPNILPNQHNLPGTIYNELSNWIDHDDLQLYNDPLFL
;
A
#
# COMPACT_ATOMS: atom_id res chain seq x y z
N MET A 1 -12.52 1.23 0.15
CA MET A 1 -11.91 2.35 0.90
C MET A 1 -10.92 1.91 1.96
N ALA A 2 -11.25 0.97 2.86
CA ALA A 2 -10.35 0.61 3.98
C ALA A 2 -8.88 0.28 3.58
N VAL A 3 -8.66 -0.51 2.52
CA VAL A 3 -7.29 -0.85 2.05
C VAL A 3 -6.58 0.36 1.44
N LYS A 4 -7.26 1.17 0.63
CA LYS A 4 -6.71 2.39 0.01
C LYS A 4 -6.31 3.41 1.09
N LYS A 5 -7.20 3.64 2.05
CA LYS A 5 -6.95 4.53 3.19
C LYS A 5 -5.76 4.06 4.00
N ALA A 6 -5.69 2.78 4.36
CA ALA A 6 -4.55 2.24 5.10
C ALA A 6 -3.21 2.38 4.35
N VAL A 7 -3.22 2.27 3.02
CA VAL A 7 -2.04 2.55 2.21
C VAL A 7 -1.69 4.03 2.28
N ALA A 8 -2.67 4.92 2.10
CA ALA A 8 -2.43 6.35 2.21
C ALA A 8 -1.85 6.73 3.58
N ASP A 9 -2.49 6.29 4.67
CA ASP A 9 -2.05 6.52 6.06
C ASP A 9 -0.61 6.01 6.27
N ARG A 10 -0.22 4.86 5.69
CA ARG A 10 1.15 4.33 5.80
C ARG A 10 2.20 5.28 5.24
N TYR A 11 1.88 5.99 4.16
CA TYR A 11 2.84 6.83 3.44
C TYR A 11 2.73 8.33 3.77
N THR A 12 1.67 8.75 4.46
CA THR A 12 1.47 10.14 4.89
C THR A 12 1.67 10.34 6.40
N GLU A 13 1.38 9.33 7.23
CA GLU A 13 1.50 9.43 8.69
C GLU A 13 2.88 8.98 9.19
N ARG A 14 3.49 9.78 10.06
CA ARG A 14 4.82 9.50 10.63
C ARG A 14 4.85 8.34 11.64
N SER A 15 3.71 7.99 12.23
CA SER A 15 3.62 6.99 13.30
C SER A 15 2.69 5.83 12.93
N TRP A 16 2.64 5.48 11.65
CA TRP A 16 1.76 4.42 11.19
C TRP A 16 2.13 3.07 11.82
N ASN A 17 1.13 2.37 12.33
CA ASN A 17 1.24 0.99 12.80
C ASN A 17 -0.01 0.22 12.40
N LEU A 18 0.17 -0.80 11.54
CA LEU A 18 -0.90 -1.63 11.03
C LEU A 18 -1.67 -2.39 12.12
N GLU A 19 -1.00 -2.84 13.17
CA GLU A 19 -1.60 -3.61 14.26
C GLU A 19 -2.57 -2.76 15.09
N ASN A 20 -2.29 -1.47 15.20
CA ASN A 20 -3.13 -0.50 15.91
C ASN A 20 -4.11 0.23 14.98
N HIS A 21 -4.14 -0.12 13.69
CA HIS A 21 -4.98 0.57 12.73
C HIS A 21 -6.46 0.29 13.00
N ALA A 22 -7.27 1.34 13.19
CA ALA A 22 -8.68 1.23 13.59
C ALA A 22 -9.53 0.34 12.65
N GLN A 23 -9.13 0.24 11.37
CA GLN A 23 -9.83 -0.55 10.35
C GLN A 23 -9.18 -1.91 10.04
N LEU A 24 -8.21 -2.40 10.84
CA LEU A 24 -7.46 -3.62 10.55
C LEU A 24 -8.36 -4.85 10.27
N SER A 25 -9.43 -5.03 11.05
CA SER A 25 -10.40 -6.11 10.82
C SER A 25 -11.08 -6.01 9.45
N ARG A 26 -11.50 -4.81 9.05
CA ARG A 26 -12.12 -4.58 7.74
C ARG A 26 -11.12 -4.77 6.60
N ILE A 27 -9.88 -4.34 6.78
CA ILE A 27 -8.79 -4.54 5.80
C ILE A 27 -8.60 -6.03 5.54
N ARG A 28 -8.48 -6.84 6.60
CA ARG A 28 -8.37 -8.30 6.49
C ARG A 28 -9.56 -8.93 5.76
N GLN A 29 -10.78 -8.51 6.08
CA GLN A 29 -11.99 -8.98 5.40
C GLN A 29 -11.98 -8.62 3.90
N CYS A 30 -11.55 -7.41 3.53
CA CYS A 30 -11.42 -7.01 2.12
C CYS A 30 -10.40 -7.87 1.37
N ILE A 31 -9.28 -8.21 2.00
CA ILE A 31 -8.24 -9.06 1.41
C ILE A 31 -8.76 -10.48 1.20
N GLU A 32 -9.42 -11.07 2.20
CA GLU A 32 -10.03 -12.40 2.07
C GLU A 32 -11.13 -12.43 1.00
N ALA A 33 -11.97 -11.40 0.94
CA ALA A 33 -12.98 -11.27 -0.11
C ALA A 33 -12.34 -11.14 -1.51
N ALA A 34 -11.23 -10.40 -1.64
CA ALA A 34 -10.50 -10.31 -2.90
C ALA A 34 -9.95 -11.68 -3.35
N ARG A 35 -9.33 -12.44 -2.43
CA ARG A 35 -8.86 -13.81 -2.69
C ARG A 35 -10.02 -14.72 -3.12
N ALA A 36 -11.16 -14.66 -2.43
CA ALA A 36 -12.34 -15.44 -2.77
C ALA A 36 -12.88 -15.08 -4.18
N ASN A 37 -12.93 -13.79 -4.51
CA ASN A 37 -13.38 -13.32 -5.83
C ASN A 37 -12.49 -13.82 -6.97
N LEU A 38 -11.17 -13.85 -6.78
CA LEU A 38 -10.24 -14.36 -7.80
C LEU A 38 -10.36 -15.88 -7.96
N ARG A 39 -10.53 -16.62 -6.85
CA ARG A 39 -10.80 -18.06 -6.89
C ARG A 39 -12.12 -18.36 -7.61
N LEU A 40 -13.17 -17.59 -7.34
CA LEU A 40 -14.46 -17.73 -8.01
C LEU A 40 -14.35 -17.37 -9.49
N GLY A 41 -13.66 -16.28 -9.84
CA GLY A 41 -13.40 -15.88 -11.22
C GLY A 41 -12.69 -16.98 -12.01
N ARG A 42 -11.68 -17.61 -11.40
CA ARG A 42 -10.96 -18.76 -11.99
C ARG A 42 -11.91 -19.93 -12.21
N TRP A 43 -12.69 -20.28 -11.20
CA TRP A 43 -13.66 -21.37 -11.30
C TRP A 43 -14.71 -21.12 -12.40
N ILE A 44 -15.24 -19.91 -12.51
CA ILE A 44 -16.20 -19.54 -13.56
C ILE A 44 -15.56 -19.66 -14.95
N ARG A 45 -14.35 -19.12 -15.12
CA ARG A 45 -13.62 -19.20 -16.39
C ARG A 45 -13.39 -20.64 -16.80
N ASP A 46 -12.94 -21.48 -15.87
CA ASP A 46 -12.56 -22.86 -16.14
C ASP A 46 -13.80 -23.76 -16.33
N SER A 47 -14.95 -23.39 -15.74
CA SER A 47 -16.22 -24.13 -15.87
C SER A 47 -17.04 -23.74 -17.11
N THR A 48 -16.70 -22.63 -17.77
CA THR A 48 -17.42 -22.14 -18.95
C THR A 48 -16.75 -22.66 -20.22
N ILE A 49 -17.52 -23.25 -21.14
CA ILE A 49 -17.01 -23.83 -22.40
C ILE A 49 -16.21 -22.82 -23.24
N SER A 50 -16.64 -21.56 -23.26
CA SER A 50 -15.96 -20.50 -24.02
C SER A 50 -14.72 -19.95 -23.32
N HIS A 51 -14.54 -20.26 -22.03
CA HIS A 51 -13.58 -19.63 -21.13
C HIS A 51 -13.63 -18.10 -21.08
N LYS A 52 -14.73 -17.50 -21.59
CA LYS A 52 -14.94 -16.05 -21.57
C LYS A 52 -15.61 -15.61 -20.29
N LEU A 53 -15.17 -14.47 -19.77
CA LEU A 53 -15.74 -13.87 -18.58
C LEU A 53 -16.67 -12.73 -18.97
N LEU A 54 -17.80 -12.60 -18.27
CA LEU A 54 -18.68 -11.44 -18.46
C LEU A 54 -17.98 -10.19 -17.91
N THR A 55 -18.37 -9.02 -18.42
CA THR A 55 -17.83 -7.73 -18.00
C THR A 55 -17.92 -7.54 -16.48
N CYS A 56 -19.02 -7.96 -15.84
CA CYS A 56 -19.15 -7.88 -14.38
C CYS A 56 -18.14 -8.77 -13.63
N ASN A 57 -17.82 -9.97 -14.15
CA ASN A 57 -16.78 -10.82 -13.59
C ASN A 57 -15.41 -10.16 -13.70
N LEU A 58 -15.11 -9.54 -14.85
CA LEU A 58 -13.88 -8.79 -15.06
C LEU A 58 -13.75 -7.63 -14.06
N HIS A 59 -14.79 -6.82 -13.85
CA HIS A 59 -14.77 -5.75 -12.84
C HIS A 59 -14.45 -6.29 -11.44
N ASN A 60 -15.06 -7.40 -11.05
CA ASN A 60 -14.81 -8.03 -9.74
C ASN A 60 -13.36 -8.54 -9.62
N ILE A 61 -12.82 -9.13 -10.69
CA ILE A 61 -11.43 -9.59 -10.78
C ILE A 61 -10.47 -8.39 -10.71
N PHE A 62 -10.74 -7.30 -11.42
CA PHE A 62 -9.93 -6.08 -11.39
C PHE A 62 -9.86 -5.47 -9.98
N ASN A 63 -11.03 -5.33 -9.34
CA ASN A 63 -11.12 -4.78 -7.98
C ASN A 63 -10.37 -5.66 -6.98
N ALA A 64 -10.51 -6.99 -7.11
CA ALA A 64 -9.78 -7.93 -6.26
C ALA A 64 -8.26 -7.87 -6.47
N ALA A 65 -7.79 -7.85 -7.72
CA ALA A 65 -6.38 -7.72 -8.05
C ALA A 65 -5.79 -6.40 -7.52
N THR A 66 -6.53 -5.30 -7.65
CA THR A 66 -6.15 -4.00 -7.09
C THR A 66 -5.98 -4.07 -5.57
N ILE A 67 -6.91 -4.71 -4.85
CA ILE A 67 -6.80 -4.91 -3.40
C ILE A 67 -5.55 -5.72 -3.05
N LEU A 68 -5.27 -6.82 -3.77
CA LEU A 68 -4.08 -7.63 -3.52
C LEU A 68 -2.77 -6.92 -3.86
N LEU A 69 -2.75 -6.07 -4.88
CA LEU A 69 -1.60 -5.21 -5.19
C LEU A 69 -1.33 -4.21 -4.07
N LEU A 70 -2.37 -3.54 -3.57
CA LEU A 70 -2.25 -2.62 -2.44
C LEU A 70 -1.89 -3.34 -1.13
N ASN A 71 -2.35 -4.59 -0.95
CA ASN A 71 -2.01 -5.43 0.20
C ASN A 71 -0.50 -5.65 0.35
N GLN A 72 0.24 -5.73 -0.77
CA GLN A 72 1.71 -5.87 -0.76
C GLN A 72 2.41 -4.64 -0.16
N LEU A 73 1.75 -3.47 -0.18
CA LEU A 73 2.23 -2.26 0.49
C LEU A 73 1.81 -2.19 1.95
N LEU A 74 1.05 -3.15 2.48
CA LEU A 74 0.61 -3.16 3.88
C LEU A 74 1.32 -4.25 4.69
N PHE A 75 1.51 -5.43 4.13
CA PHE A 75 2.07 -6.59 4.85
C PHE A 75 3.35 -7.09 4.19
N ASP A 76 4.42 -7.22 4.98
CA ASP A 76 5.76 -7.62 4.51
C ASP A 76 5.90 -9.13 4.20
N SER A 77 4.92 -10.00 4.55
CA SER A 77 5.15 -11.47 4.52
C SER A 77 3.94 -12.39 4.37
N LEU A 78 2.70 -11.89 4.33
CA LEU A 78 1.52 -12.76 4.34
C LEU A 78 0.99 -13.04 2.93
N GLY A 79 1.32 -14.22 2.40
CA GLY A 79 0.62 -14.79 1.23
C GLY A 79 1.17 -14.37 -0.14
N GLU A 80 2.36 -13.75 -0.21
CA GLU A 80 2.93 -13.24 -1.47
C GLU A 80 2.86 -14.24 -2.62
N SER A 81 3.22 -15.50 -2.40
CA SER A 81 3.25 -16.47 -3.50
C SER A 81 1.86 -16.76 -4.10
N GLN A 82 0.81 -16.77 -3.28
CA GLN A 82 -0.55 -17.01 -3.76
C GLN A 82 -1.16 -15.74 -4.33
N ASP A 83 -1.02 -14.61 -3.63
CA ASP A 83 -1.53 -13.32 -4.08
C ASP A 83 -0.92 -12.93 -5.43
N LEU A 84 0.39 -13.18 -5.64
CA LEU A 84 1.05 -12.98 -6.93
C LEU A 84 0.48 -13.87 -8.04
N ARG A 85 0.18 -15.15 -7.75
CA ARG A 85 -0.46 -16.05 -8.71
C ARG A 85 -1.87 -15.58 -9.07
N ASP A 86 -2.61 -15.05 -8.09
CA ASP A 86 -3.97 -14.57 -8.29
C ASP A 86 -4.00 -13.23 -9.04
N ILE A 87 -3.03 -12.34 -8.80
CA ILE A 87 -2.81 -11.11 -9.58
C ILE A 87 -2.43 -11.47 -11.02
N TRP A 88 -1.54 -12.44 -11.22
CA TRP A 88 -1.13 -12.86 -12.56
C TRP A 88 -2.31 -13.45 -13.34
N PHE A 89 -3.11 -14.30 -12.70
CA PHE A 89 -4.38 -14.78 -13.26
C PHE A 89 -5.31 -13.64 -13.68
N ALA A 90 -5.42 -12.57 -12.88
CA ALA A 90 -6.24 -11.42 -13.24
C ALA A 90 -5.71 -10.72 -14.51
N ILE A 91 -4.40 -10.49 -14.59
CA ILE A 91 -3.76 -9.92 -15.77
C ILE A 91 -4.01 -10.78 -17.02
N GLU A 92 -3.85 -12.11 -16.91
CA GLU A 92 -4.14 -13.03 -18.01
C GLU A 92 -5.59 -12.94 -18.50
N CYS A 93 -6.56 -12.85 -17.58
CA CYS A 93 -7.97 -12.69 -17.94
C CYS A 93 -8.19 -11.43 -18.79
N PHE A 94 -7.60 -10.31 -18.39
CA PHE A 94 -7.70 -9.06 -19.13
C PHE A 94 -6.92 -9.07 -20.44
N GLU A 95 -5.76 -9.72 -20.51
CA GLU A 95 -5.01 -9.88 -21.75
C GLU A 95 -5.78 -10.74 -22.76
N ALA A 96 -6.40 -11.83 -22.32
CA ALA A 96 -7.19 -12.71 -23.18
C ALA A 96 -8.38 -11.96 -23.80
N GLU A 97 -9.12 -11.21 -22.99
CA GLU A 97 -10.25 -10.40 -23.47
C GLU A 97 -9.79 -9.19 -24.31
N GLY A 98 -8.62 -8.64 -24.00
CA GLY A 98 -7.99 -7.54 -24.72
C GLY A 98 -7.42 -7.91 -26.09
N ARG A 99 -7.31 -9.20 -26.45
CA ARG A 99 -6.91 -9.62 -27.81
C ARG A 99 -7.95 -9.26 -28.88
N GLY A 100 -9.21 -9.03 -28.49
CA GLY A 100 -10.25 -8.52 -29.36
C GLY A 100 -10.29 -6.99 -29.45
N GLU A 101 -11.47 -6.45 -29.75
CA GLU A 101 -11.75 -5.01 -29.76
C GLU A 101 -12.25 -4.49 -28.39
N ASN A 102 -11.88 -5.18 -27.30
CA ASN A 102 -12.27 -4.77 -25.95
C ASN A 102 -11.26 -3.77 -25.37
N ASN A 103 -11.49 -2.47 -25.64
CA ASN A 103 -10.62 -1.40 -25.13
C ASN A 103 -10.61 -1.34 -23.60
N TYR A 104 -11.75 -1.61 -22.95
CA TYR A 104 -11.83 -1.68 -21.49
C TYR A 104 -10.84 -2.72 -20.92
N ALA A 105 -10.76 -3.91 -21.53
CA ALA A 105 -9.83 -4.94 -21.08
C ALA A 105 -8.35 -4.56 -21.31
N LYS A 106 -8.04 -3.88 -22.42
CA LYS A 106 -6.68 -3.36 -22.70
C LYS A 106 -6.26 -2.31 -21.67
N ASP A 107 -7.16 -1.38 -21.36
CA ASP A 107 -6.91 -0.32 -20.38
C ASP A 107 -6.72 -0.92 -18.98
N CYS A 108 -7.60 -1.84 -18.56
CA CYS A 108 -7.46 -2.54 -17.28
C CYS A 108 -6.16 -3.34 -17.20
N THR A 109 -5.74 -4.02 -18.28
CA THR A 109 -4.44 -4.73 -18.32
C THR A 109 -3.30 -3.76 -18.05
N ARG A 110 -3.29 -2.61 -18.74
CA ARG A 110 -2.25 -1.59 -18.58
C ARG A 110 -2.22 -1.06 -17.16
N VAL A 111 -3.38 -0.71 -16.59
CA VAL A 111 -3.49 -0.20 -15.22
C VAL A 111 -2.97 -1.22 -14.21
N LEU A 112 -3.32 -2.50 -14.33
CA LEU A 112 -2.83 -3.53 -13.41
C LEU A 112 -1.31 -3.71 -13.49
N LYS A 113 -0.72 -3.67 -14.69
CA LYS A 113 0.73 -3.76 -14.88
C LYS A 113 1.47 -2.53 -14.35
N ASP A 114 0.95 -1.34 -14.64
CA ASP A 114 1.52 -0.08 -14.17
C ASP A 114 1.45 0.01 -12.64
N LEU A 115 0.34 -0.43 -12.04
CA LEU A 115 0.18 -0.51 -10.59
C LEU A 115 1.12 -1.54 -9.96
N ASP A 116 1.26 -2.73 -10.54
CA ASP A 116 2.21 -3.76 -10.08
C ASP A 116 3.66 -3.24 -10.10
N ALA A 117 4.07 -2.58 -11.19
CA ALA A 117 5.38 -1.97 -11.29
C ALA A 117 5.57 -0.84 -10.26
N LEU A 118 4.53 -0.05 -10.00
CA LEU A 118 4.57 1.00 -8.98
C LEU A 118 4.71 0.42 -7.57
N VAL A 119 3.89 -0.57 -7.21
CA VAL A 119 3.92 -1.24 -5.91
C VAL A 119 5.29 -1.84 -5.63
N LYS A 120 5.88 -2.53 -6.62
CA LYS A 120 7.24 -3.09 -6.50
C LYS A 120 8.27 -2.00 -6.21
N ARG A 121 8.27 -0.90 -6.97
CA ARG A 121 9.20 0.22 -6.73
C ARG A 121 9.04 0.84 -5.33
N MET A 122 7.82 1.07 -4.88
CA MET A 122 7.56 1.63 -3.54
C MET A 122 8.04 0.70 -2.43
N ARG A 123 7.85 -0.61 -2.63
CA ARG A 123 8.32 -1.63 -1.69
C ARG A 123 9.84 -1.71 -1.64
N ASP A 124 10.51 -1.68 -2.79
CA ASP A 124 11.96 -1.70 -2.89
C ASP A 124 12.59 -0.47 -2.21
N GLN A 125 12.01 0.73 -2.40
CA GLN A 125 12.41 1.95 -1.69
C GLN A 125 12.28 1.81 -0.16
N THR A 126 11.19 1.19 0.31
CA THR A 126 10.97 0.95 1.73
C THR A 126 12.02 -0.01 2.32
N PHE A 127 12.42 -1.03 1.55
CA PHE A 127 13.49 -1.96 1.94
C PHE A 127 14.87 -1.28 1.99
N GLU A 128 15.18 -0.42 1.01
CA GLU A 128 16.43 0.34 1.00
C GLU A 128 16.54 1.29 2.20
N ASP A 129 15.49 2.09 2.48
CA ASP A 129 15.43 2.97 3.67
C ASP A 129 15.68 2.18 4.96
N ARG A 130 15.03 1.01 5.11
CA ARG A 130 15.18 0.16 6.30
C ARG A 130 16.59 -0.42 6.42
N SER A 131 17.25 -0.73 5.31
CA SER A 131 18.63 -1.23 5.29
C SER A 131 19.65 -0.13 5.65
N GLN A 132 19.42 1.11 5.21
CA GLN A 132 20.27 2.26 5.53
C GLN A 132 20.19 2.64 7.01
N VAL A 133 19.00 2.63 7.60
CA VAL A 133 18.81 2.86 9.06
C VAL A 133 19.49 1.76 9.87
N ARG A 134 19.42 0.50 9.44
CA ARG A 134 20.09 -0.60 10.12
C ARG A 134 21.61 -0.48 10.06
N ASN A 135 22.18 -0.04 8.94
CA ASN A 135 23.63 0.14 8.80
C ASN A 135 24.17 1.36 9.57
N SER A 136 23.38 2.43 9.72
CA SER A 136 23.77 3.61 10.49
C SER A 136 23.70 3.41 12.01
N GLN A 137 22.95 2.42 12.50
CA GLN A 137 22.95 2.02 13.91
C GLN A 137 24.21 1.24 14.35
N PHE A 138 25.05 0.79 13.42
CA PHE A 138 26.34 0.13 13.72
C PHE A 138 27.55 1.08 13.66
N ALA A 139 27.35 2.38 13.45
CA ALA A 139 28.42 3.37 13.62
C ALA A 139 28.65 3.61 15.13
N THR A 140 29.73 3.03 15.66
CA THR A 140 30.21 3.19 17.04
C THR A 140 30.37 4.66 17.45
N PRO A 141 29.85 5.13 18.60
CA PRO A 141 30.18 6.44 19.14
C PRO A 141 31.58 6.39 19.74
N GLN A 142 32.58 6.92 19.04
CA GLN A 142 33.90 7.16 19.62
C GLN A 142 33.95 8.51 20.34
N THR A 143 34.52 8.43 21.55
CA THR A 143 35.09 9.48 22.40
C THR A 143 34.15 10.41 23.17
N GLN A 144 33.85 9.97 24.40
CA GLN A 144 33.64 10.81 25.57
C GLN A 144 34.80 11.80 25.73
N LEU A 145 34.48 13.08 25.92
CA LEU A 145 35.36 14.01 26.63
C LEU A 145 34.59 14.51 27.86
N THR A 146 35.09 14.08 29.01
CA THR A 146 34.78 14.62 30.33
C THR A 146 35.20 16.09 30.41
N ALA A 147 34.32 16.95 30.94
CA ALA A 147 34.73 18.24 31.48
C ALA A 147 33.98 18.54 32.78
N THR A 148 34.80 18.72 33.81
CA THR A 148 34.50 18.91 35.23
C THR A 148 33.91 20.30 35.51
N THR A 149 33.12 20.39 36.58
CA THR A 149 32.40 21.54 37.15
C THR A 149 33.23 22.82 37.37
N ALA A 150 32.65 24.01 37.15
CA ALA A 150 32.92 25.24 37.92
C ALA A 150 31.88 26.38 37.64
N TYR A 151 31.21 26.82 38.71
CA TYR A 151 30.61 28.13 39.07
C TYR A 151 29.89 29.04 38.03
N ASP A 152 28.62 29.32 38.37
CA ASP A 152 27.91 30.62 38.41
C ASP A 152 27.68 31.46 37.14
N VAL A 153 26.51 32.11 37.13
CA VAL A 153 25.89 33.04 36.17
C VAL A 153 25.10 32.41 35.02
N GLY A 154 23.83 32.83 34.93
CA GLY A 154 22.75 32.21 34.17
C GLY A 154 22.78 32.33 32.64
N PHE A 155 21.64 31.94 32.06
CA PHE A 155 21.33 31.55 30.68
C PHE A 155 21.45 30.04 30.42
N ILE A 156 20.33 29.34 30.57
CA ILE A 156 20.10 28.05 29.91
C ILE A 156 19.92 28.38 28.42
N LEU A 157 21.00 28.31 27.65
CA LEU A 157 20.90 28.16 26.20
C LEU A 157 20.42 26.73 25.95
N ASN A 158 19.18 26.60 25.50
CA ASN A 158 18.66 25.40 24.87
C ASN A 158 19.73 24.94 23.85
N PRO A 159 20.31 23.74 23.97
CA PRO A 159 21.15 23.22 22.90
C PRO A 159 20.24 23.02 21.70
N GLU A 160 20.53 23.74 20.62
CA GLU A 160 19.86 23.61 19.34
C GLU A 160 19.78 22.13 18.98
N VAL A 161 18.55 21.62 18.88
CA VAL A 161 18.28 20.30 18.34
C VAL A 161 18.78 20.33 16.89
N PRO A 162 19.74 19.47 16.50
CA PRO A 162 20.21 19.42 15.12
C PRO A 162 19.01 19.15 14.20
N PRO A 163 18.87 19.86 13.05
CA PRO A 163 17.69 19.75 12.19
C PRO A 163 17.55 18.40 11.46
N ASN A 164 18.26 17.35 11.88
CA ASN A 164 18.34 16.08 11.16
C ASN A 164 17.69 14.88 11.87
N ILE A 165 16.81 15.11 12.85
CA ILE A 165 15.95 14.05 13.41
C ILE A 165 14.52 14.25 12.89
N LEU A 166 14.37 14.22 11.57
CA LEU A 166 13.10 13.91 10.93
C LEU A 166 13.19 12.44 10.50
N PRO A 167 12.61 11.50 11.26
CA PRO A 167 12.46 10.16 10.75
C PRO A 167 11.57 10.19 9.51
N ASN A 168 12.16 9.78 8.39
CA ASN A 168 11.55 9.22 7.18
C ASN A 168 10.29 9.93 6.68
N GLN A 169 10.47 11.03 5.94
CA GLN A 169 9.60 11.20 4.77
C GLN A 169 10.04 10.14 3.77
N HIS A 170 9.17 9.16 3.47
CA HIS A 170 9.39 8.35 2.28
C HIS A 170 9.61 9.32 1.10
N ASN A 171 10.73 9.18 0.39
CA ASN A 171 11.10 10.02 -0.77
C ASN A 171 10.16 9.72 -1.96
N LEU A 172 8.87 9.93 -1.76
CA LEU A 172 7.84 9.77 -2.77
C LEU A 172 7.86 10.98 -3.71
N PRO A 173 7.77 10.77 -5.03
CA PRO A 173 7.47 11.84 -5.96
C PRO A 173 6.25 12.63 -5.49
N GLY A 174 6.30 13.96 -5.50
CA GLY A 174 5.23 14.82 -4.98
C GLY A 174 3.86 14.55 -5.59
N THR A 175 3.80 14.01 -6.81
CA THR A 175 2.56 13.58 -7.47
C THR A 175 1.89 12.39 -6.78
N ILE A 176 2.66 11.43 -6.26
CA ILE A 176 2.14 10.26 -5.54
C ILE A 176 1.68 10.66 -4.15
N TYR A 177 2.44 11.52 -3.47
CA TYR A 177 2.04 12.05 -2.17
C TYR A 177 0.69 12.77 -2.25
N ASN A 178 0.51 13.66 -3.24
CA ASN A 178 -0.75 14.38 -3.44
C ASN A 178 -1.93 13.43 -3.71
N GLU A 179 -1.72 12.38 -4.51
CA GLU A 179 -2.76 11.38 -4.78
C GLU A 179 -3.13 10.59 -3.52
N LEU A 180 -2.15 10.20 -2.71
CA LEU A 180 -2.39 9.52 -1.44
C LEU A 180 -3.09 10.43 -0.43
N SER A 181 -2.73 11.71 -0.37
CA SER A 181 -3.46 12.71 0.43
C SER A 181 -4.92 12.83 0.00
N ASN A 182 -5.20 12.85 -1.31
CA ASN A 182 -6.57 12.87 -1.82
C ASN A 182 -7.38 11.63 -1.37
N TRP A 183 -6.75 10.46 -1.25
CA TRP A 183 -7.44 9.25 -0.79
C TRP A 183 -7.85 9.29 0.69
N ILE A 184 -7.18 10.13 1.49
CA ILE A 184 -7.51 10.36 2.91
C ILE A 184 -8.70 11.31 3.03
N ASP A 185 -8.72 12.35 2.19
CA ASP A 185 -9.77 13.38 2.22
C ASP A 185 -11.13 12.87 1.70
N HIS A 186 -11.13 11.86 0.81
CA HIS A 186 -12.34 11.25 0.26
C HIS A 186 -12.81 10.04 1.08
N ASP A 187 -13.09 10.21 2.37
CA ASP A 187 -13.60 9.14 3.21
C ASP A 187 -15.12 8.93 2.97
N ASP A 188 -15.48 8.23 1.88
CA ASP A 188 -16.87 7.90 1.48
C ASP A 188 -17.67 7.07 2.53
N LEU A 189 -17.06 6.73 3.67
CA LEU A 189 -17.76 6.12 4.81
C LEU A 189 -18.87 7.02 5.38
N GLN A 190 -18.88 8.32 5.07
CA GLN A 190 -20.02 9.19 5.40
C GLN A 190 -21.28 8.92 4.57
N LEU A 191 -21.16 8.36 3.35
CA LEU A 191 -22.32 8.10 2.48
C LEU A 191 -23.13 6.85 2.88
N TYR A 192 -22.58 5.95 3.69
CA TYR A 192 -23.26 4.73 4.14
C TYR A 192 -23.92 4.85 5.52
N ASN A 193 -23.79 6.00 6.19
CA ASN A 193 -24.41 6.26 7.48
C ASN A 193 -25.71 7.10 7.39
N ASP A 194 -26.19 7.41 6.18
CA ASP A 194 -27.50 8.05 6.01
C ASP A 194 -28.63 7.01 6.19
N PRO A 195 -29.52 7.17 7.19
CA PRO A 195 -30.60 6.23 7.47
C PRO A 195 -31.79 6.37 6.49
N LEU A 196 -31.60 6.94 5.30
CA LEU A 196 -32.70 7.31 4.38
C LEU A 196 -33.00 6.30 3.27
N PHE A 197 -32.45 5.09 3.31
CA PHE A 197 -32.86 4.00 2.42
C PHE A 197 -33.02 2.68 3.18
N LEU A 198 -34.11 2.59 3.96
CA LEU A 198 -34.77 1.35 4.38
C LEU A 198 -36.23 1.42 3.93
#